data_AF-A0A4Q0PJL3-F1
#
_entry.id   AF-A0A4Q0PJL3-F1
#
_cell.length_a   1.000
_cell.length_b   1.000
_cell.length_c   1.000
_cell.angle_alpha   90.00
_cell.angle_beta   90.00
_cell.angle_gamma   90.00
#
_symmetry.space_group_name_H-M   'P 1'
#
loop_
_entity.id
_entity.type
_entity.pdbx_description
1 polymer ?
#
loop_
_entity_poly.entity_id
_entity_poly.type
_entity_poly.pdbx_seq_one_letter_code
_entity_poly.pdbx_strand_id
1 'polypeptide(L)'
;MKIISINIAKPTTIIWKGKEVSTGIFKEPIDKPVYLGSEKVRDDEVSDRENHGGIYQACYIYSSDHYAYWKNKYPNLHWTWGMFGENLTVTGLDERDICVGDVYRVGEALV
;
A
#
# COMPACT_ATOMS: atom_id res chain seq x y z
N MET A 1 7.49 -14.05 5.57
CA MET A 1 6.61 -12.86 5.42
C MET A 1 5.84 -12.57 6.70
N LYS A 2 5.84 -11.32 7.16
CA LYS A 2 4.99 -10.83 8.26
C LYS A 2 4.53 -9.40 7.96
N ILE A 3 3.26 -9.10 8.17
CA ILE A 3 2.74 -7.72 8.09
C ILE A 3 3.26 -6.94 9.31
N ILE A 4 3.90 -5.80 9.05
CA ILE A 4 4.42 -4.91 10.10
C ILE A 4 3.67 -3.57 10.16
N SER A 5 2.93 -3.22 9.12
CA SER A 5 2.05 -2.05 9.10
C SER A 5 0.86 -2.28 8.17
N ILE A 6 -0.30 -1.77 8.58
CA ILE A 6 -1.49 -1.64 7.75
C ILE A 6 -1.66 -0.15 7.49
N ASN A 7 -1.79 0.25 6.23
CA ASN A 7 -1.86 1.65 5.84
C ASN A 7 -3.08 1.90 4.96
N ILE A 8 -3.78 2.99 5.24
CA ILE A 8 -4.93 3.46 4.44
C ILE A 8 -4.78 4.94 4.16
N ALA A 9 -5.38 5.41 3.07
CA ALA A 9 -5.42 6.82 2.73
C ALA A 9 -6.81 7.41 2.97
N LYS A 10 -6.83 8.71 3.25
CA LYS A 10 -7.99 9.56 3.05
C LYS A 10 -7.82 10.34 1.74
N PRO A 11 -8.92 10.72 1.06
CA PRO A 11 -8.86 11.62 -0.08
C PRO A 11 -8.06 12.86 0.26
N THR A 12 -6.98 13.09 -0.49
CA THR A 12 -6.09 14.24 -0.29
C THR A 12 -6.03 15.04 -1.58
N THR A 13 -6.42 16.31 -1.53
CA THR A 13 -6.32 17.21 -2.68
C THR A 13 -4.91 17.78 -2.80
N ILE A 14 -4.30 17.65 -3.98
CA ILE A 14 -3.00 18.22 -4.32
C ILE A 14 -3.11 19.08 -5.58
N ILE A 15 -2.13 19.97 -5.79
CA ILE A 15 -1.94 20.65 -7.06
C ILE A 15 -1.00 19.82 -7.93
N TRP A 16 -1.56 19.15 -8.95
CA TRP A 16 -0.80 18.41 -9.95
C TRP A 16 -0.86 19.11 -11.30
N LYS A 17 0.29 19.53 -11.83
CA LYS A 17 0.40 20.27 -13.11
C LYS A 17 -0.55 21.49 -13.19
N GLY A 18 -0.68 22.23 -12.09
CA GLY A 18 -1.53 23.42 -11.99
C GLY A 18 -3.04 23.15 -11.87
N LYS A 19 -3.45 21.91 -11.63
CA LYS A 19 -4.84 21.53 -11.40
C LYS A 19 -5.01 20.87 -10.03
N GLU A 20 -6.14 21.12 -9.38
CA GLU A 20 -6.54 20.37 -8.19
C GLU A 20 -6.91 18.94 -8.58
N VAL A 21 -6.31 17.97 -7.89
CA VAL A 21 -6.53 16.53 -8.09
C VAL A 21 -6.64 15.86 -6.72
N SER A 22 -7.63 15.00 -6.53
CA SER A 22 -7.71 14.11 -5.36
C SER A 22 -6.86 12.86 -5.57
N THR A 23 -6.11 12.46 -4.54
CA THR A 23 -5.28 11.26 -4.56
C THR A 23 -5.39 10.46 -3.26
N GLY A 24 -5.20 9.15 -3.36
CA GLY A 24 -5.08 8.20 -2.25
C GLY A 24 -3.65 7.69 -2.03
N ILE A 25 -2.63 8.35 -2.60
CA ILE A 25 -1.23 7.91 -2.49
C ILE A 25 -0.65 8.10 -1.09
N PHE A 26 -1.14 9.09 -0.34
CA PHE A 26 -0.69 9.39 1.02
C PHE A 26 -1.37 8.46 2.02
N LYS A 27 -0.88 7.22 2.10
CA LYS A 27 -1.34 6.27 3.12
C LYS A 27 -0.60 6.48 4.42
N GLU A 28 -1.35 6.37 5.52
CA GLU A 28 -0.83 6.46 6.87
C GLU A 28 -1.08 5.15 7.63
N PRO A 29 -0.17 4.76 8.54
CA PRO A 29 -0.34 3.59 9.39
C PRO A 29 -1.59 3.70 10.26
N ILE A 30 -2.29 2.59 10.45
CA ILE A 30 -3.40 2.45 11.38
C ILE A 30 -3.18 1.29 12.35
N ASP A 31 -3.78 1.38 13.52
CA ASP A 31 -3.68 0.42 14.63
C ASP A 31 -4.87 -0.55 14.73
N LYS A 32 -5.76 -0.51 13.74
CA LYS A 32 -6.97 -1.34 13.68
C LYS A 32 -6.95 -2.34 12.52
N PRO A 33 -7.62 -3.49 12.65
CA PRO A 33 -7.83 -4.41 11.53
C PRO A 33 -8.58 -3.72 10.38
N VAL A 34 -8.34 -4.21 9.16
CA VAL A 34 -9.06 -3.80 7.95
C VAL A 34 -9.78 -4.97 7.32
N TYR A 35 -10.88 -4.67 6.64
CA TYR A 35 -11.57 -5.64 5.81
C TYR A 35 -11.02 -5.56 4.38
N LEU A 36 -10.44 -6.66 3.88
CA LEU A 36 -10.05 -6.77 2.47
C LEU A 36 -11.23 -7.34 1.67
N GLY A 37 -11.83 -6.49 0.83
CA GLY A 37 -12.83 -6.92 -0.13
C GLY A 37 -12.19 -7.42 -1.43
N SER A 38 -13.01 -7.95 -2.34
CA SER A 38 -12.55 -8.46 -3.63
C SER A 38 -11.91 -7.41 -4.53
N GLU A 39 -12.28 -6.13 -4.38
CA GLU A 39 -11.82 -5.04 -5.25
C GLU A 39 -11.00 -3.96 -4.56
N LYS A 40 -11.05 -3.89 -3.22
CA LYS A 40 -10.33 -2.89 -2.43
C LYS A 40 -10.25 -3.26 -0.95
N VAL A 41 -9.27 -2.66 -0.26
CA VAL A 41 -9.30 -2.51 1.19
C VAL A 41 -10.43 -1.54 1.59
N ARG A 42 -11.27 -1.94 2.54
CA ARG A 42 -12.37 -1.10 3.04
C ARG A 42 -11.82 0.16 3.71
N ASP A 43 -12.51 1.26 3.53
CA ASP A 43 -12.14 2.61 4.03
C ASP A 43 -10.84 3.18 3.47
N ASP A 44 -10.19 2.48 2.54
CA ASP A 44 -9.07 3.01 1.77
C ASP A 44 -9.54 3.81 0.55
N GLU A 45 -8.76 4.84 0.23
CA GLU A 45 -8.99 5.72 -0.91
C GLU A 45 -8.28 5.22 -2.17
N VAL A 46 -9.05 5.10 -3.25
CA VAL A 46 -8.59 4.83 -4.61
C VAL A 46 -9.26 5.84 -5.52
N SER A 47 -8.60 6.98 -5.76
CA SER A 47 -9.23 8.12 -6.43
C SER A 47 -9.45 7.91 -7.93
N ASP A 48 -8.52 7.27 -8.63
CA ASP A 48 -8.67 6.91 -10.03
C ASP A 48 -9.06 5.43 -10.14
N ARG A 49 -10.38 5.17 -10.15
CA ARG A 49 -10.92 3.81 -10.26
C ARG A 49 -10.98 3.27 -11.68
N GLU A 50 -10.66 4.08 -12.68
CA GLU A 50 -10.55 3.63 -14.07
C GLU A 50 -9.23 2.87 -14.26
N ASN A 51 -8.15 3.36 -13.64
CA ASN A 51 -6.80 2.79 -13.78
C ASN A 51 -6.26 2.08 -12.53
N HIS A 52 -6.90 2.25 -11.36
CA HIS A 52 -6.48 1.62 -10.10
C HIS A 52 -7.64 0.91 -9.37
N GLY A 53 -7.28 -0.11 -8.59
CA GLY A 53 -8.23 -0.92 -7.84
C GLY A 53 -8.87 -2.03 -8.67
N GLY A 54 -9.97 -2.58 -8.18
CA GLY A 54 -10.62 -3.72 -8.81
C GLY A 54 -9.92 -5.05 -8.46
N ILE A 55 -10.42 -6.14 -9.01
CA ILE A 55 -10.07 -7.50 -8.55
C ILE A 55 -8.58 -7.86 -8.67
N TYR A 56 -7.85 -7.21 -9.59
CA TYR A 56 -6.43 -7.45 -9.81
C TYR A 56 -5.50 -6.48 -9.06
N GLN A 57 -6.05 -5.45 -8.42
CA GLN A 57 -5.29 -4.40 -7.73
C GLN A 57 -5.98 -4.02 -6.40
N ALA A 58 -6.62 -4.98 -5.74
CA ALA A 58 -7.44 -4.75 -4.54
C ALA A 58 -6.62 -4.36 -3.31
N CYS A 59 -5.37 -4.81 -3.23
CA CYS A 59 -4.46 -4.56 -2.12
C CYS A 59 -3.04 -4.45 -2.64
N TYR A 60 -2.31 -3.42 -2.20
CA TYR A 60 -0.91 -3.24 -2.55
C TYR A 60 0.00 -3.63 -1.37
N ILE A 61 1.00 -4.48 -1.63
CA ILE A 61 2.02 -4.88 -0.66
C ILE A 61 3.38 -4.30 -1.03
N TYR A 62 4.20 -3.95 -0.04
CA TYR A 62 5.58 -3.53 -0.27
C TYR A 62 6.51 -4.05 0.82
N SER A 63 7.69 -4.51 0.40
CA SER A 63 8.69 -5.05 1.33
C SER A 63 9.34 -3.95 2.16
N SER A 64 9.28 -4.09 3.49
CA SER A 64 10.01 -3.23 4.43
C SER A 64 11.52 -3.30 4.21
N ASP A 65 11.99 -4.39 3.61
CA ASP A 65 13.41 -4.68 3.44
C ASP A 65 14.04 -3.70 2.43
N HIS A 66 13.24 -3.09 1.56
CA HIS A 66 13.65 -2.03 0.63
C HIS A 66 13.75 -0.64 1.28
N TYR A 67 13.13 -0.42 2.44
CA TYR A 67 13.12 0.91 3.06
C TYR A 67 14.52 1.38 3.43
N ALA A 68 15.41 0.49 3.88
CA ALA A 68 16.78 0.86 4.23
C ALA A 68 17.55 1.41 3.02
N TYR A 69 17.40 0.78 1.85
CA TYR A 69 17.98 1.25 0.60
C TYR A 69 17.52 2.67 0.27
N TRP A 70 16.21 2.93 0.34
CA TRP A 70 15.68 4.26 0.02
C TRP A 70 16.00 5.32 1.09
N LYS A 71 15.99 4.95 2.38
CA LYS A 71 16.40 5.83 3.49
C LYS A 71 17.83 6.33 3.31
N ASN A 72 18.74 5.47 2.86
CA ASN A 72 20.11 5.86 2.57
C ASN A 72 20.21 6.89 1.44
N LYS A 73 19.31 6.82 0.45
CA LYS A 73 19.28 7.75 -0.69
C LYS A 73 18.57 9.07 -0.36
N TYR A 74 17.58 9.04 0.52
CA TYR A 74 16.79 10.21 0.90
C TYR A 74 16.68 10.34 2.43
N PRO A 75 17.80 10.61 3.14
CA PRO A 75 17.85 10.58 4.60
C PRO A 75 17.00 11.67 5.27
N ASN A 76 16.70 12.75 4.55
CA ASN A 76 16.00 13.92 5.09
C ASN A 76 14.47 13.87 4.91
N LEU A 77 13.92 12.81 4.32
CA LEU A 77 12.47 12.65 4.22
C LEU A 77 11.87 12.22 5.55
N HIS A 78 10.61 12.59 5.77
CA HIS A 78 9.83 12.05 6.88
C HIS A 78 9.36 10.62 6.52
N TRP A 79 10.14 9.63 6.93
CA TRP A 79 9.89 8.23 6.63
C TRP A 79 8.76 7.66 7.49
N THR A 80 7.73 7.13 6.84
CA THR A 80 6.60 6.42 7.45
C THR A 80 6.26 5.17 6.65
N TRP A 81 5.63 4.17 7.27
CA TRP A 81 5.03 3.07 6.52
C TRP A 81 3.85 3.58 5.70
N GLY A 82 3.60 2.96 4.54
CA GLY A 82 2.57 3.40 3.60
C GLY A 82 3.02 4.49 2.64
N MET A 83 4.23 5.03 2.77
CA MET A 83 4.67 6.16 1.94
C MET A 83 4.90 5.82 0.47
N PHE A 84 5.00 4.54 0.11
CA PHE A 84 5.00 4.09 -1.28
C PHE A 84 3.58 3.86 -1.81
N GLY A 85 2.55 4.12 -0.99
CA GLY A 85 1.15 3.88 -1.30
C GLY A 85 0.70 2.46 -0.99
N GLU A 86 1.50 1.65 -0.29
CA GLU A 86 1.15 0.26 0.02
C GLU A 86 0.11 0.14 1.14
N ASN A 87 -0.84 -0.77 0.99
CA ASN A 87 -1.78 -1.11 2.06
C ASN A 87 -1.13 -1.95 3.15
N LEU A 88 -0.24 -2.88 2.76
CA LEU A 88 0.46 -3.75 3.69
C LEU A 88 1.96 -3.60 3.52
N THR A 89 2.62 -3.09 4.55
CA THR A 89 4.08 -3.15 4.64
C THR A 89 4.46 -4.49 5.26
N VAL A 90 5.27 -5.28 4.55
CA VAL A 90 5.61 -6.66 4.94
C VAL A 90 7.12 -6.85 5.06
N THR A 91 7.59 -7.62 6.03
CA THR A 91 9.00 -8.02 6.15
C THR A 91 9.23 -9.45 5.68
N GLY A 92 10.42 -9.74 5.17
CA GLY A 92 10.80 -11.07 4.68
C GLY A 92 9.99 -11.46 3.45
N LEU A 93 9.74 -10.47 2.59
CA LEU A 93 9.20 -10.61 1.25
C LEU A 93 10.36 -10.38 0.27
N ASP A 94 10.75 -11.43 -0.46
CA ASP A 94 11.79 -11.39 -1.49
C ASP A 94 11.13 -11.59 -2.85
N GLU A 95 11.13 -10.56 -3.70
CA GLU A 95 10.45 -10.60 -4.99
C GLU A 95 11.03 -11.63 -5.97
N ARG A 96 12.22 -12.19 -5.70
CA ARG A 96 12.81 -13.27 -6.50
C ARG A 96 12.15 -14.63 -6.24
N ASP A 97 11.52 -14.78 -5.09
CA ASP A 97 10.88 -16.02 -4.65
C ASP A 97 9.36 -16.00 -4.85
N ILE A 98 8.78 -14.85 -5.22
CA ILE A 98 7.35 -14.70 -5.50
C ILE A 98 7.05 -15.01 -6.96
N CYS A 99 6.01 -15.80 -7.19
CA CYS A 99 5.49 -16.09 -8.52
C CYS A 99 4.12 -15.43 -8.75
N VAL A 100 3.85 -15.05 -9.99
CA VAL A 100 2.49 -14.63 -10.39
C VAL A 100 1.54 -15.81 -10.18
N GLY A 101 0.47 -15.59 -9.41
CA GLY A 101 -0.52 -16.62 -9.08
C GLY A 101 -0.26 -17.34 -7.76
N ASP A 102 0.81 -16.99 -7.03
CA ASP A 102 0.96 -17.43 -5.64
C ASP A 102 -0.25 -17.01 -4.81
N VAL A 103 -0.66 -17.90 -3.89
CA VAL A 103 -1.77 -17.64 -2.98
C VAL A 103 -1.27 -17.65 -1.54
N TYR A 104 -1.54 -16.57 -0.82
CA TYR A 104 -1.14 -16.36 0.56
C TYR A 104 -2.37 -16.29 1.46
N ARG A 105 -2.26 -16.84 2.68
CA ARG A 105 -3.25 -16.60 3.73
C ARG A 105 -2.89 -15.35 4.51
N VAL A 106 -3.79 -14.37 4.52
CA VAL A 106 -3.64 -13.10 5.23
C VAL A 106 -4.82 -12.91 6.17
N GLY A 107 -4.62 -13.23 7.45
CA GLY A 107 -5.73 -13.33 8.40
C GLY A 107 -6.76 -14.37 7.93
N GLU A 108 -7.99 -13.92 7.70
CA GLU A 108 -9.08 -14.75 7.18
C GLU A 108 -9.15 -14.80 5.65
N ALA A 109 -8.42 -13.91 4.95
CA ALA A 109 -8.43 -13.84 3.50
C ALA A 109 -7.41 -14.80 2.86
N LEU A 110 -7.73 -15.22 1.63
CA LEU A 110 -6.77 -15.78 0.68
C LEU A 110 -6.56 -14.72 -0.41
N VAL A 111 -5.30 -14.39 -0.69
CA VAL A 111 -4.88 -13.36 -1.67
C VAL A 111 -3.89 -13.93 -2.65
#